data_AF-A0ABD5LW27-F1
#
_entry.id   AF-A0ABD5LW27-F1
#
_cell.length_a   1.000
_cell.length_b   1.000
_cell.length_c   1.000
_cell.angle_alpha   90.00
_cell.angle_beta   90.00
_cell.angle_gamma   90.00
#
_symmetry.space_group_name_H-M   'P 1'
#
loop_
_entity.id
_entity.type
_entity.pdbx_description
1 polymer ?
#
loop_
_entity_poly.entity_id
_entity_poly.type
_entity_poly.pdbx_seq_one_letter_code
_entity_poly.pdbx_strand_id
1 'polypeptide(L)'
;MIRNVLFLFSLFLFSFSVIVSASANDIPQLKTDRVIDSANLLTAQQFKALNTLLVNFENSRNDGSQFVVYIVPTTGKETIESFAFRVFNQWKIGRKGKDNGLLLVVAINDRNVRFEVGYGYEGALTDVLAGRIIRNEMLPFFSFK
;
A
#
# COMPACT_ATOMS: atom_id res chain seq x y z
N MET A 1 26.62 -34.65 -47.87
CA MET A 1 25.86 -35.03 -46.66
C MET A 1 26.20 -34.19 -45.41
N ILE A 2 26.73 -32.95 -45.55
CA ILE A 2 27.23 -32.14 -44.42
C ILE A 2 26.54 -30.75 -44.34
N ARG A 3 25.75 -30.37 -45.34
CA ARG A 3 25.17 -29.02 -45.45
C ARG A 3 23.86 -28.80 -44.68
N ASN A 4 23.30 -29.85 -44.06
CA ASN A 4 22.00 -29.80 -43.38
C ASN A 4 22.11 -29.85 -41.84
N VAL A 5 23.31 -30.06 -41.28
CA VAL A 5 23.51 -30.17 -39.83
C VAL A 5 23.74 -28.80 -39.17
N LEU A 6 24.21 -27.80 -39.95
CA LEU A 6 24.40 -26.43 -39.46
C LEU A 6 23.09 -25.64 -39.27
N PHE A 7 21.98 -26.07 -39.87
CA PHE A 7 20.68 -25.42 -39.67
C PHE A 7 19.95 -25.86 -38.39
N LEU A 8 20.30 -27.02 -37.84
CA LEU A 8 19.66 -27.57 -36.63
C LEU A 8 20.29 -27.04 -35.33
N PHE A 9 21.50 -26.48 -35.37
CA PHE A 9 22.13 -25.86 -34.19
C PHE A 9 21.73 -24.39 -33.99
N SER A 10 21.19 -23.75 -35.03
CA SER A 10 20.70 -22.36 -34.98
C SER A 10 19.27 -22.25 -34.42
N LEU A 11 18.55 -23.37 -34.24
CA LEU A 11 17.17 -23.37 -33.76
C LEU A 11 17.03 -23.65 -32.25
N PHE A 12 18.14 -23.88 -31.54
CA PHE A 12 18.11 -24.23 -30.11
C PHE A 12 18.57 -23.11 -29.17
N LEU A 13 18.99 -21.96 -29.70
CA LEU A 13 19.40 -20.79 -28.90
C LEU A 13 18.46 -19.58 -29.08
N PHE A 14 17.18 -19.87 -29.34
CA PHE A 14 16.11 -18.88 -29.23
C PHE A 14 15.07 -19.33 -28.20
N SER A 15 15.54 -19.95 -27.11
CA SER A 15 14.81 -19.96 -25.84
C SER A 15 14.89 -18.55 -25.27
N PHE A 16 14.13 -17.63 -25.87
CA PHE A 16 13.89 -16.30 -25.33
C PHE A 16 13.25 -16.51 -23.96
N SER A 17 14.06 -16.44 -22.90
CA SER A 17 13.56 -16.28 -21.54
C SER A 17 12.70 -15.03 -21.54
N VAL A 18 11.38 -15.21 -21.61
CA VAL A 18 10.44 -14.17 -21.22
C VAL A 18 10.65 -14.01 -19.71
N ILE A 19 11.56 -13.11 -19.35
CA ILE A 19 11.61 -12.59 -18.00
C ILE A 19 10.33 -11.78 -17.86
N VAL A 20 9.29 -12.42 -17.33
CA VAL A 20 8.11 -11.70 -16.83
C VAL A 20 8.62 -10.88 -15.64
N SER A 21 9.02 -9.64 -15.92
CA SER A 21 9.20 -8.64 -14.89
C SER A 21 7.87 -8.50 -14.18
N ALA A 22 7.82 -8.94 -12.92
CA ALA A 22 6.67 -8.72 -12.06
C ALA A 22 6.39 -7.22 -12.08
N SER A 23 5.20 -6.80 -12.52
CA SER A 23 4.82 -5.39 -12.47
C SER A 23 4.94 -4.94 -11.02
N ALA A 24 5.69 -3.86 -10.79
CA ALA A 24 5.49 -3.09 -9.58
C ALA A 24 4.00 -2.77 -9.52
N ASN A 25 3.34 -3.07 -8.40
CA ASN A 25 1.95 -2.64 -8.22
C ASN A 25 1.96 -1.11 -8.33
N ASP A 26 1.48 -0.60 -9.45
CA ASP A 26 1.45 0.84 -9.72
C ASP A 26 0.59 1.48 -8.65
N ILE A 27 1.22 2.34 -7.84
CA ILE A 27 0.52 3.05 -6.78
C ILE A 27 -0.34 4.12 -7.46
N PRO A 28 -1.67 4.11 -7.28
CA PRO A 28 -2.56 5.10 -7.87
C PRO A 28 -2.24 6.48 -7.31
N GLN A 29 -2.59 7.53 -8.03
CA GLN A 29 -2.41 8.89 -7.51
C GLN A 29 -3.40 9.15 -6.36
N LEU A 30 -2.88 9.67 -5.24
CA LEU A 30 -3.72 10.23 -4.19
C LEU A 30 -4.32 11.54 -4.71
N LYS A 31 -5.62 11.52 -4.98
CA LYS A 31 -6.39 12.70 -5.40
C LYS A 31 -6.91 13.45 -4.18
N THR A 32 -8.21 13.71 -4.15
CA THR A 32 -8.89 14.42 -3.06
C THR A 32 -9.27 13.50 -1.90
N ASP A 33 -9.40 12.21 -2.15
CA ASP A 33 -9.82 11.24 -1.14
C ASP A 33 -8.71 10.93 -0.13
N ARG A 34 -9.11 10.38 1.00
CA ARG A 34 -8.27 9.83 2.07
C ARG A 34 -8.42 8.32 2.19
N VAL A 35 -9.29 7.73 1.39
CA VAL A 35 -9.42 6.28 1.25
C VAL A 35 -9.17 5.92 -0.20
N ILE A 36 -8.31 4.95 -0.42
CA ILE A 36 -8.19 4.28 -1.71
C ILE A 36 -8.43 2.79 -1.46
N ASP A 37 -9.41 2.22 -2.14
CA ASP A 37 -9.74 0.82 -2.06
C ASP A 37 -9.50 0.15 -3.42
N SER A 38 -8.30 -0.39 -3.60
CA SER A 38 -7.95 -1.19 -4.78
C SER A 38 -8.34 -2.65 -4.64
N ALA A 39 -8.86 -3.08 -3.48
CA ALA A 39 -9.35 -4.43 -3.24
C ALA A 39 -10.86 -4.57 -3.54
N ASN A 40 -11.57 -3.45 -3.75
CA ASN A 40 -13.03 -3.41 -3.89
C ASN A 40 -13.75 -4.08 -2.70
N LEU A 41 -13.24 -3.86 -1.50
CA LEU A 41 -13.76 -4.44 -0.25
C LEU A 41 -14.93 -3.62 0.31
N LEU A 42 -14.88 -2.30 0.14
CA LEU A 42 -15.85 -1.37 0.71
C LEU A 42 -17.02 -1.19 -0.25
N THR A 43 -18.23 -1.24 0.29
CA THR A 43 -19.41 -0.70 -0.40
C THR A 43 -19.25 0.80 -0.62
N ALA A 44 -19.95 1.37 -1.60
CA ALA A 44 -19.93 2.81 -1.84
C ALA A 44 -20.31 3.64 -0.60
N GLN A 45 -21.23 3.13 0.23
CA GLN A 45 -21.62 3.79 1.48
C GLN A 45 -20.51 3.75 2.53
N GLN A 46 -19.83 2.61 2.70
CA GLN A 46 -18.70 2.47 3.63
C GLN A 46 -17.52 3.32 3.19
N PHE A 47 -17.18 3.29 1.89
CA PHE A 47 -16.14 4.14 1.31
C PHE A 47 -16.42 5.61 1.60
N LYS A 48 -17.64 6.08 1.28
CA LYS A 48 -18.04 7.47 1.51
C LYS A 48 -17.95 7.85 2.98
N ALA A 49 -18.49 7.01 3.88
CA ALA A 49 -18.49 7.28 5.31
C ALA A 49 -17.06 7.38 5.87
N LEU A 50 -16.19 6.43 5.54
CA LEU A 50 -14.81 6.44 6.00
C LEU A 50 -14.03 7.61 5.40
N ASN A 51 -14.20 7.89 4.10
CA ASN A 51 -13.55 9.01 3.45
C ASN A 51 -13.96 10.35 4.06
N THR A 52 -15.26 10.56 4.29
CA THR A 52 -15.77 11.75 4.97
C THR A 52 -15.20 11.88 6.39
N LEU A 53 -15.12 10.78 7.14
CA LEU A 53 -14.53 10.79 8.47
C LEU A 53 -13.07 11.26 8.45
N LEU A 54 -12.26 10.74 7.53
CA LEU A 54 -10.84 11.10 7.43
C LEU A 54 -10.61 12.51 6.89
N VAL A 55 -11.44 12.98 5.96
CA VAL A 55 -11.41 14.38 5.49
C VAL A 55 -11.82 15.34 6.62
N ASN A 56 -12.85 15.00 7.39
CA ASN A 56 -13.27 15.81 8.54
C ASN A 56 -12.21 15.81 9.64
N PHE A 57 -11.53 14.68 9.86
CA PHE A 57 -10.37 14.62 10.72
C PHE A 57 -9.33 15.65 10.26
N GLU A 58 -8.83 15.59 9.02
CA GLU A 58 -7.83 16.56 8.53
C GLU A 58 -8.32 18.01 8.66
N ASN A 59 -9.57 18.31 8.33
CA ASN A 59 -10.12 19.66 8.40
C ASN A 59 -10.26 20.18 9.85
N SER A 60 -10.49 19.29 10.82
CA SER A 60 -10.56 19.64 12.25
C SER A 60 -9.19 19.92 12.88
N ARG A 61 -8.11 19.57 12.18
CA ARG A 61 -6.74 19.63 12.66
C ARG A 61 -6.09 20.95 12.26
N ASN A 62 -5.84 21.82 13.23
CA ASN A 62 -5.12 23.08 13.01
C ASN A 62 -3.68 22.89 12.48
N ASP A 63 -3.08 21.73 12.73
CA ASP A 63 -1.77 21.36 12.23
C ASP A 63 -1.81 20.82 10.78
N GLY A 64 -2.99 20.57 10.21
CA GLY A 64 -3.18 20.04 8.86
C GLY A 64 -2.81 18.57 8.75
N SER A 65 -2.91 17.84 9.85
CA SER A 65 -2.55 16.44 9.92
C SER A 65 -3.42 15.57 9.04
N GLN A 66 -2.77 14.63 8.35
CA GLN A 66 -3.40 13.86 7.30
C GLN A 66 -3.35 12.38 7.64
N PHE A 67 -4.51 11.74 7.64
CA PHE A 67 -4.62 10.29 7.76
C PHE A 67 -5.23 9.71 6.49
N VAL A 68 -4.50 8.78 5.86
CA VAL A 68 -4.90 8.08 4.64
C VAL A 68 -5.00 6.58 4.90
N VAL A 69 -5.99 5.94 4.30
CA VAL A 69 -6.18 4.48 4.30
C VAL A 69 -6.02 3.96 2.89
N TYR A 70 -5.15 2.97 2.70
CA TYR A 70 -4.96 2.27 1.44
C TYR A 70 -5.22 0.78 1.59
N ILE A 71 -6.28 0.30 0.93
CA ILE A 71 -6.66 -1.11 0.91
C ILE A 71 -6.20 -1.70 -0.42
N VAL A 72 -5.37 -2.74 -0.36
CA VAL A 72 -4.83 -3.43 -1.53
C VAL A 72 -5.10 -4.94 -1.44
N PRO A 73 -5.23 -5.63 -2.58
CA PRO A 73 -5.28 -7.09 -2.57
C PRO A 73 -4.00 -7.69 -1.97
N THR A 74 -2.83 -7.22 -2.40
CA THR A 74 -1.51 -7.74 -1.99
C THR A 74 -0.42 -6.68 -2.21
N THR A 75 0.66 -6.75 -1.44
CA THR A 75 1.93 -6.03 -1.67
C THR A 75 2.85 -6.77 -2.65
N GLY A 76 2.43 -7.96 -3.11
CA GLY A 76 3.17 -8.78 -4.06
C GLY A 76 4.42 -9.39 -3.43
N LYS A 77 5.59 -9.06 -3.98
CA LYS A 77 6.89 -9.55 -3.46
C LYS A 77 7.52 -8.59 -2.45
N GLU A 78 6.91 -7.43 -2.24
CA GLU A 78 7.41 -6.40 -1.33
C GLU A 78 6.89 -6.67 0.09
N THR A 79 7.72 -6.46 1.11
CA THR A 79 7.28 -6.44 2.51
C THR A 79 6.30 -5.30 2.74
N ILE A 80 5.34 -5.43 3.66
CA ILE A 80 4.36 -4.36 3.90
C ILE A 80 5.03 -3.05 4.36
N GLU A 81 6.18 -3.14 5.03
CA GLU A 81 7.02 -2.02 5.46
C GLU A 81 7.51 -1.19 4.26
N SER A 82 8.26 -1.83 3.37
CA SER A 82 8.76 -1.20 2.15
C SER A 82 7.61 -0.64 1.30
N PHE A 83 6.50 -1.40 1.16
CA PHE A 83 5.34 -0.97 0.40
C PHE A 83 4.69 0.27 0.99
N ALA A 84 4.41 0.27 2.30
CA ALA A 84 3.80 1.40 3.00
C ALA A 84 4.71 2.64 2.96
N PHE A 85 6.02 2.48 3.17
CA PHE A 85 6.98 3.56 3.06
C PHE A 85 7.01 4.16 1.64
N ARG A 86 7.00 3.32 0.60
CA ARG A 86 6.97 3.77 -0.80
C ARG A 86 5.69 4.55 -1.11
N VAL A 87 4.54 4.04 -0.69
CA VAL A 87 3.24 4.73 -0.83
C VAL A 87 3.24 6.06 -0.10
N PHE A 88 3.68 6.09 1.16
CA PHE A 88 3.71 7.27 1.99
C PHE A 88 4.52 8.40 1.34
N ASN A 89 5.72 8.07 0.85
CA ASN A 89 6.60 9.03 0.17
C ASN A 89 6.06 9.47 -1.18
N GLN A 90 5.52 8.53 -1.99
CA GLN A 90 4.97 8.85 -3.31
C GLN A 90 3.77 9.80 -3.19
N TRP A 91 2.92 9.59 -2.19
CA TRP A 91 1.76 10.45 -1.92
C TRP A 91 2.08 11.70 -1.12
N LYS A 92 3.30 11.80 -0.57
CA LYS A 92 3.75 12.93 0.25
C LYS A 92 2.76 13.23 1.37
N ILE A 93 2.39 12.18 2.10
CA ILE A 93 1.34 12.27 3.12
C ILE A 93 1.82 13.15 4.28
N GLY A 94 0.98 14.09 4.69
CA GLY A 94 1.28 15.08 5.70
C GLY A 94 1.77 16.41 5.12
N ARG A 95 2.05 17.37 6.01
CA ARG A 95 2.50 18.71 5.62
C ARG A 95 4.03 18.79 5.65
N LYS A 96 4.59 19.38 4.59
CA LYS A 96 6.04 19.63 4.48
C LYS A 96 6.55 20.36 5.72
N GLY A 97 7.55 19.77 6.37
CA GLY A 97 8.18 20.35 7.57
C GLY A 97 7.41 20.15 8.87
N LYS A 98 6.26 19.46 8.84
CA LYS A 98 5.55 18.99 10.03
C LYS A 98 5.57 17.47 10.16
N ASP A 99 5.68 16.76 9.03
CA ASP A 99 5.75 15.30 8.95
C ASP A 99 4.61 14.62 9.75
N ASN A 100 3.44 15.25 9.73
CA ASN A 100 2.23 14.86 10.45
C ASN A 100 1.28 14.04 9.55
N GLY A 101 1.87 13.11 8.79
CA GLY A 101 1.16 12.16 7.96
C GLY A 101 0.99 10.82 8.67
N LEU A 102 -0.13 10.15 8.43
CA LEU A 102 -0.39 8.78 8.82
C LEU A 102 -0.94 8.03 7.62
N LEU A 103 -0.38 6.87 7.33
CA LEU A 103 -0.90 5.93 6.36
C LEU A 103 -1.23 4.61 7.06
N LEU A 104 -2.42 4.09 6.81
CA LEU A 104 -2.76 2.71 7.11
C LEU A 104 -2.83 1.92 5.82
N VAL A 105 -1.96 0.93 5.66
CA VAL A 105 -2.04 -0.04 4.57
C VAL A 105 -2.71 -1.32 5.08
N VAL A 106 -3.70 -1.79 4.34
CA VAL A 106 -4.38 -3.07 4.56
C VAL A 106 -4.18 -3.95 3.33
N ALA A 107 -3.33 -4.97 3.44
CA ALA A 107 -3.09 -5.96 2.38
C ALA A 107 -3.90 -7.23 2.67
N ILE A 108 -5.07 -7.32 2.06
CA ILE A 108 -6.10 -8.29 2.45
C ILE A 108 -5.67 -9.75 2.21
N ASN A 109 -5.12 -10.05 1.03
CA ASN A 109 -4.70 -11.42 0.71
C ASN A 109 -3.44 -11.84 1.46
N ASP A 110 -2.59 -10.87 1.81
CA ASP A 110 -1.35 -11.12 2.57
C ASP A 110 -1.61 -11.22 4.07
N ARG A 111 -2.84 -10.92 4.51
CA ARG A 111 -3.27 -10.90 5.91
C ARG A 111 -2.42 -9.98 6.78
N ASN A 112 -2.01 -8.85 6.21
CA ASN A 112 -1.08 -7.95 6.84
C ASN A 112 -1.60 -6.51 6.85
N VAL A 113 -1.32 -5.80 7.93
CA VAL A 113 -1.78 -4.44 8.19
C VAL A 113 -0.64 -3.66 8.79
N ARG A 114 -0.41 -2.43 8.31
CA ARG A 114 0.67 -1.58 8.79
C ARG A 114 0.27 -0.11 8.85
N PHE A 115 0.70 0.55 9.92
CA PHE A 115 0.82 2.00 9.95
C PHE A 115 2.20 2.43 9.45
N GLU A 116 2.23 3.42 8.56
CA GLU A 116 3.41 4.23 8.30
C GLU A 116 3.16 5.61 8.89
N VAL A 117 3.99 5.98 9.87
CA VAL A 117 3.80 7.17 10.71
C VAL A 117 4.89 8.18 10.36
N GLY A 118 4.49 9.40 10.02
CA GLY A 118 5.44 10.50 9.84
C GLY A 118 6.05 10.93 11.19
N TYR A 119 7.27 11.45 11.14
CA TYR A 119 8.04 11.81 12.34
C TYR A 119 7.30 12.74 13.31
N GLY A 120 6.48 13.66 12.79
CA GLY A 120 5.67 14.57 13.60
C GLY A 120 4.62 13.86 14.48
N TYR A 121 4.37 12.58 14.23
CA TYR A 121 3.43 11.75 14.96
C TYR A 121 4.06 10.66 15.83
N GLU A 122 5.36 10.41 15.78
CA GLU A 122 5.99 9.33 16.55
C GLU A 122 5.79 9.47 18.07
N GLY A 123 5.71 10.69 18.59
CA GLY A 123 5.42 10.92 20.01
C GLY A 123 3.98 10.57 20.42
N ALA A 124 3.02 10.69 19.51
CA ALA A 124 1.61 10.41 19.76
C ALA A 124 1.21 8.97 19.38
N LEU A 125 1.83 8.44 18.34
CA LEU A 125 1.61 7.11 17.80
C LEU A 125 2.98 6.42 17.61
N THR A 126 3.47 5.82 18.69
CA THR A 126 4.70 5.01 18.65
C THR A 126 4.46 3.69 17.93
N ASP A 127 5.52 3.05 17.45
CA ASP A 127 5.46 1.71 16.85
C ASP A 127 4.78 0.68 17.76
N VAL A 128 5.06 0.74 19.07
CA VAL A 128 4.45 -0.15 20.07
C VAL A 128 2.94 0.07 20.15
N LEU A 129 2.50 1.33 20.16
CA LEU A 129 1.09 1.67 20.21
C LEU A 129 0.38 1.31 18.90
N ALA A 130 0.98 1.61 17.75
CA ALA A 130 0.47 1.25 16.43
C ALA A 130 0.28 -0.27 16.31
N GLY A 131 1.29 -1.04 16.70
CA GLY A 131 1.22 -2.51 16.73
C GLY A 131 0.15 -3.03 17.69
N ARG A 132 -0.08 -2.35 18.83
CA ARG A 132 -1.15 -2.70 19.77
C ARG A 132 -2.53 -2.43 19.18
N ILE A 133 -2.73 -1.28 18.54
CA ILE A 133 -3.99 -0.93 17.85
C ILE A 133 -4.29 -1.98 16.78
N ILE A 134 -3.31 -2.32 15.94
CA ILE A 134 -3.50 -3.35 14.90
C ILE A 134 -3.95 -4.66 15.54
N ARG A 135 -3.20 -5.18 16.51
CA ARG A 135 -3.49 -6.49 17.12
C ARG A 135 -4.81 -6.55 17.88
N ASN A 136 -5.16 -5.50 18.61
CA ASN A 136 -6.25 -5.55 19.58
C ASN A 136 -7.54 -4.92 19.07
N GLU A 137 -7.44 -3.91 18.20
CA GLU A 137 -8.58 -3.10 17.78
C GLU A 137 -8.93 -3.30 16.30
N MET A 138 -8.03 -3.87 15.50
CA MET A 138 -8.26 -4.07 14.07
C MET A 138 -8.40 -5.54 13.71
N LEU A 139 -7.36 -6.34 13.95
CA LEU A 139 -7.31 -7.75 13.54
C LEU A 139 -8.50 -8.60 14.05
N PRO A 140 -9.08 -8.38 15.25
CA PRO A 140 -10.25 -9.15 15.68
C PRO A 140 -11.49 -8.97 14.79
N PHE A 141 -11.59 -7.85 14.07
CA PHE A 141 -12.69 -7.59 13.14
C PHE A 141 -12.39 -8.06 11.71
N PHE A 142 -11.15 -8.47 11.43
CA PHE A 142 -10.73 -8.90 10.11
C PHE A 142 -10.99 -10.41 9.99
N SER A 143 -11.93 -10.79 9.13
CA SER A 143 -12.22 -12.19 8.85
C SER A 143 -11.20 -12.77 7.86
N PHE A 144 -9.93 -12.82 8.27
CA PHE A 144 -8.92 -13.59 7.55
C PHE A 144 -9.24 -15.09 7.69
N LYS A 145 -10.16 -15.61 6.88
CA LYS A 145 -10.33 -17.05 6.69
C LYS A 145 -9.19 -17.58 5.84
#